data_AF-A0A1I7SCQ4-F1
#
_entry.id   AF-A0A1I7SCQ4-F1
#
_cell.length_a   1.000
_cell.length_b   1.000
_cell.length_c   1.000
_cell.angle_alpha   90.00
_cell.angle_beta   90.00
_cell.angle_gamma   90.00
#
_symmetry.space_group_name_H-M   'P 1'
#
loop_
_entity.id
_entity.type
_entity.pdbx_description
1 polymer ?
#
loop_
_entity_poly.entity_id
_entity_poly.type
_entity_poly.pdbx_seq_one_letter_code
_entity_poly.pdbx_strand_id
1 'polypeptide(L)'
;MSDIPRSVKAPITISEYIETQRAHGSCTEELKATVAKCTKAGLFLGLPCGIWVGYAHRGIPTLRTIRPFLGHSIYIAAVTTLTFGGLGAMIGSYNCLRVVRD
;
A
#
# COMPACT_ATOMS: atom_id res chain seq x y z
N MET A 1 -22.32 12.02 2.90
CA MET A 1 -22.77 12.24 4.29
C MET A 1 -23.55 11.00 4.67
N SER A 2 -22.91 10.04 5.33
CA SER A 2 -23.56 8.79 5.76
C SER A 2 -22.71 8.13 6.85
N ASP A 3 -23.18 8.38 8.07
CA ASP A 3 -23.12 7.55 9.27
C ASP A 3 -21.75 7.06 9.76
N ILE A 4 -21.20 7.85 10.68
CA ILE A 4 -20.22 7.42 11.67
C ILE A 4 -21.03 6.87 12.85
N PRO A 5 -21.19 5.54 13.04
CA PRO A 5 -21.80 5.02 14.24
C PRO A 5 -20.87 5.26 15.43
N ARG A 6 -21.27 6.21 16.28
CA ARG A 6 -20.83 6.33 17.69
C ARG A 6 -21.15 5.02 18.41
N SER A 7 -20.17 4.15 18.57
CA SER A 7 -20.18 3.19 19.68
C SER A 7 -18.76 2.74 20.00
N VAL A 8 -18.18 3.34 21.03
CA VAL A 8 -17.00 2.82 21.72
C VAL A 8 -17.53 1.79 22.72
N LYS A 9 -17.75 0.55 22.28
CA LYS A 9 -17.90 -0.56 23.22
C LYS A 9 -16.53 -0.83 23.87
N ALA A 10 -16.57 -1.14 25.16
CA ALA A 10 -15.47 -1.24 26.13
C ALA A 10 -14.16 -1.86 25.61
N PRO A 11 -13.00 -1.58 26.24
CA PRO A 11 -11.74 -2.20 25.86
C PRO A 11 -11.85 -3.73 26.02
N ILE A 12 -11.87 -4.43 24.90
CA ILE A 12 -11.80 -5.89 24.85
C ILE A 12 -10.49 -6.29 25.51
N THR A 13 -10.54 -7.21 26.47
CA THR A 13 -9.33 -7.73 27.12
C THR A 13 -8.45 -8.40 26.06
N ILE A 14 -7.12 -8.22 26.11
CA ILE A 14 -6.18 -8.73 25.08
C ILE A 14 -6.40 -10.22 24.80
N SER A 15 -6.78 -11.01 25.82
CA SER A 15 -7.08 -12.44 25.69
C SER A 15 -8.29 -12.72 24.79
N GLU A 16 -9.38 -11.98 24.96
CA GLU A 16 -10.63 -12.16 24.21
C GLU A 16 -10.47 -11.68 22.75
N TYR A 17 -9.61 -10.68 22.54
CA TYR A 17 -9.16 -10.25 21.21
C TYR A 17 -8.33 -11.32 20.48
N ILE A 18 -7.44 -12.02 21.18
CA ILE A 18 -6.64 -13.11 20.61
C ILE A 18 -7.54 -14.29 20.23
N GLU A 19 -8.53 -14.62 21.07
CA GLU A 19 -9.48 -15.70 20.80
C GLU A 19 -10.39 -15.41 19.61
N THR A 20 -10.89 -14.18 19.47
CA THR A 20 -11.68 -13.75 18.29
C THR A 20 -10.83 -13.76 17.03
N GLN A 21 -9.60 -13.26 17.06
CA GLN A 21 -8.66 -13.38 15.91
C GLN A 21 -8.38 -14.84 15.53
N ARG A 22 -8.29 -15.74 16.52
CA ARG A 22 -8.07 -17.17 16.29
C ARG A 22 -9.31 -17.86 15.70
N ALA A 23 -10.50 -17.41 16.07
CA ALA A 23 -11.78 -17.93 15.57
C ALA A 23 -12.11 -17.45 14.15
N HIS A 24 -11.78 -16.20 13.80
CA HIS A 24 -12.07 -15.64 12.47
C HIS A 24 -11.14 -16.14 11.35
N GLY A 25 -10.06 -16.85 11.69
CA GLY A 25 -9.14 -17.41 10.70
C GLY A 25 -8.23 -16.35 10.06
N SER A 26 -7.08 -16.79 9.56
CA SER A 26 -5.99 -15.91 9.14
C SER A 26 -6.41 -15.01 7.97
N CYS A 27 -6.58 -13.72 8.25
CA CYS A 27 -6.86 -12.66 7.30
C CYS A 27 -5.69 -12.38 6.32
N THR A 28 -4.66 -13.24 6.32
CA THR A 28 -3.47 -13.17 5.47
C THR A 28 -3.76 -13.22 3.99
N GLU A 29 -4.79 -13.95 3.54
CA GLU A 29 -5.12 -14.03 2.12
C GLU A 29 -5.73 -12.72 1.60
N GLU A 30 -6.61 -12.07 2.38
CA GLU A 30 -7.15 -10.75 2.03
C GLU A 30 -6.08 -9.66 2.12
N LEU A 31 -5.20 -9.74 3.12
CA LEU A 31 -4.06 -8.84 3.24
C LEU A 31 -3.15 -8.97 2.02
N LYS A 32 -2.75 -10.19 1.64
CA LYS A 32 -1.92 -10.44 0.47
C LYS A 32 -2.59 -9.95 -0.81
N ALA A 33 -3.90 -10.20 -0.98
CA ALA A 33 -4.64 -9.75 -2.16
C ALA A 33 -4.71 -8.23 -2.25
N THR A 34 -4.91 -7.55 -1.13
CA THR A 34 -4.96 -6.08 -1.05
C THR A 34 -3.59 -5.47 -1.31
N VAL A 35 -2.54 -5.98 -0.66
CA VAL A 35 -1.15 -5.57 -0.88
C VAL A 35 -0.73 -5.81 -2.33
N ALA A 36 -1.10 -6.94 -2.92
CA ALA A 36 -0.80 -7.25 -4.31
C ALA A 36 -1.50 -6.29 -5.27
N LYS A 37 -2.78 -5.96 -5.04
CA LYS A 37 -3.52 -4.96 -5.84
C LYS A 37 -2.90 -3.57 -5.72
N CYS A 38 -2.61 -3.12 -4.51
CA CYS A 38 -2.03 -1.80 -4.27
C CYS A 38 -0.60 -1.71 -4.81
N THR A 39 0.23 -2.75 -4.67
CA THR A 39 1.56 -2.82 -5.27
C THR A 39 1.48 -2.78 -6.80
N LYS A 40 0.55 -3.51 -7.42
CA LYS A 40 0.31 -3.43 -8.88
C LYS A 40 -0.11 -2.03 -9.32
N ALA A 41 -1.01 -1.38 -8.58
CA ALA A 41 -1.41 0.00 -8.85
C ALA A 41 -0.23 0.97 -8.71
N GLY A 42 0.60 0.78 -7.68
CA GLY A 42 1.83 1.53 -7.46
C GLY A 42 2.83 1.37 -8.61
N LEU A 43 2.98 0.16 -9.16
CA LEU A 43 3.82 -0.07 -10.32
C LEU A 43 3.26 0.61 -11.59
N PHE A 44 1.94 0.51 -11.81
CA PHE A 44 1.25 1.10 -12.96
C PHE A 44 1.34 2.63 -12.97
N LEU A 45 1.29 3.27 -11.80
CA LEU A 45 1.43 4.72 -11.66
C LEU A 45 2.91 5.14 -11.56
N GLY A 46 3.73 4.31 -10.93
CA GLY A 46 5.13 4.58 -10.64
C GLY A 46 6.03 4.55 -11.87
N LEU A 47 5.81 3.62 -12.80
CA LEU A 47 6.57 3.54 -14.05
C LEU A 47 6.43 4.81 -14.91
N PRO A 48 5.21 5.28 -15.29
CA PRO A 48 5.05 6.48 -16.08
C PRO A 48 5.49 7.74 -15.31
N CYS A 49 5.26 7.80 -14.00
CA CYS A 49 5.72 8.91 -13.16
C CYS A 49 7.26 8.98 -13.13
N GLY A 50 7.95 7.85 -12.96
CA GLY A 50 9.40 7.77 -13.01
C GLY A 50 9.97 8.22 -14.36
N ILE A 51 9.36 7.77 -15.47
CA ILE A 51 9.76 8.18 -16.82
C ILE A 51 9.52 9.69 -17.03
N TRP A 52 8.37 10.21 -16.60
CA TRP A 52 8.04 11.63 -16.70
C TRP A 52 9.02 12.50 -15.90
N VAL A 53 9.31 12.14 -14.66
CA VAL A 53 10.23 12.91 -13.81
C VAL A 53 11.67 12.82 -14.34
N GLY A 54 12.07 11.65 -14.87
CA GLY A 54 13.33 11.51 -15.59
C GLY A 54 13.44 12.45 -16.80
N TYR A 55 12.36 12.55 -17.58
CA TYR A 55 12.28 13.43 -18.74
C TYR A 55 12.26 14.91 -18.34
N ALA A 56 11.52 15.28 -17.30
CA ALA A 56 11.42 16.64 -16.80
C ALA A 56 12.74 17.16 -16.20
N HIS A 57 13.50 16.32 -15.49
CA HIS A 57 14.77 16.73 -14.87
C HIS A 57 15.97 16.70 -15.82
N ARG A 58 15.98 15.83 -16.83
CA ARG A 58 17.17 15.62 -17.67
C ARG A 58 16.95 15.77 -19.18
N GLY A 59 15.73 16.06 -19.61
CA GLY A 59 15.38 16.19 -21.02
C GLY A 59 15.43 14.86 -21.77
N ILE A 60 15.63 14.92 -23.08
CA ILE A 60 15.69 13.74 -23.95
C ILE A 60 16.94 12.92 -23.58
N PRO A 61 16.80 11.62 -23.24
CA PRO A 61 17.93 10.78 -22.89
C PRO A 61 18.87 10.62 -24.10
N THR A 62 20.10 11.11 -23.96
CA THR A 62 21.20 10.90 -24.91
C THR A 62 22.11 9.78 -24.38
N LEU A 63 22.98 9.19 -25.20
CA LEU A 63 23.89 8.10 -24.77
C LEU A 63 24.69 8.42 -23.49
N ARG A 64 25.02 9.70 -23.26
CA ARG A 64 25.78 10.17 -22.08
C ARG A 64 24.92 10.34 -20.82
N THR A 65 23.60 10.52 -20.97
CA THR A 65 22.66 10.79 -19.87
C THR A 65 21.71 9.62 -19.55
N ILE A 66 21.76 8.54 -20.34
CA ILE A 66 20.94 7.33 -20.13
C ILE A 66 21.12 6.71 -18.74
N ARG A 67 22.37 6.51 -18.28
CA ARG A 67 22.65 5.88 -16.99
C ARG A 67 21.97 6.60 -15.82
N PRO A 68 22.16 7.92 -15.65
CA PRO A 68 21.55 8.60 -14.52
C PRO A 68 20.06 8.91 -14.74
N PHE A 69 19.57 8.99 -15.98
CA PHE A 69 18.13 9.03 -16.29
C PHE A 69 17.42 7.76 -15.81
N LEU A 70 18.00 6.60 -16.13
CA LEU A 70 17.45 5.30 -15.72
C LEU A 70 17.47 5.16 -14.19
N GLY A 71 18.55 5.61 -13.54
CA GLY A 71 18.67 5.60 -12.09
C GLY A 71 17.54 6.39 -11.38
N HIS A 72 17.25 7.61 -11.82
CA HIS A 72 16.15 8.40 -11.25
C HIS A 72 14.78 7.80 -11.55
N SER A 73 14.57 7.34 -12.78
CA SER A 73 13.28 6.78 -13.20
C SER A 73 12.94 5.51 -12.40
N ILE A 74 13.93 4.62 -12.23
CA ILE A 74 13.79 3.40 -11.43
C ILE A 74 13.61 3.73 -9.95
N TYR A 75 14.37 4.70 -9.42
CA TYR A 75 14.23 5.12 -8.03
C TYR A 75 12.81 5.60 -7.73
N ILE A 76 12.25 6.46 -8.58
CA ILE A 76 10.90 6.99 -8.40
C ILE A 76 9.85 5.90 -8.56
N ALA A 77 10.01 5.01 -9.54
CA ALA A 77 9.13 3.86 -9.71
C ALA A 77 9.17 2.91 -8.48
N ALA A 78 10.34 2.68 -7.90
CA ALA A 78 10.49 1.87 -6.70
C ALA A 78 9.86 2.53 -5.47
N VAL A 79 10.10 3.82 -5.25
CA VAL A 79 9.55 4.58 -4.11
C VAL A 79 8.03 4.63 -4.18
N THR A 80 7.46 4.90 -5.36
CA THR A 80 6.00 4.92 -5.57
C THR A 80 5.37 3.54 -5.38
N THR A 81 6.00 2.49 -5.91
CA THR A 81 5.53 1.11 -5.70
C THR A 81 5.56 0.74 -4.22
N LEU A 82 6.59 1.12 -3.49
CA LEU A 82 6.74 0.82 -2.06
C LEU A 82 5.74 1.61 -1.21
N THR A 83 5.49 2.87 -1.53
CA THR A 83 4.46 3.69 -0.83
C THR A 83 3.06 3.14 -1.04
N PHE A 84 2.69 2.79 -2.27
CA PHE A 84 1.40 2.16 -2.54
C PHE A 84 1.29 0.75 -1.94
N GLY A 85 2.37 -0.04 -1.95
CA GLY A 85 2.42 -1.33 -1.25
C GLY A 85 2.22 -1.18 0.26
N GLY A 86 2.88 -0.20 0.88
CA GLY A 86 2.71 0.14 2.29
C GLY A 86 1.30 0.62 2.64
N LEU A 87 0.69 1.44 1.77
CA LEU A 87 -0.73 1.82 1.89
C LEU A 87 -1.64 0.59 1.81
N GLY A 88 -1.36 -0.35 0.90
CA GLY A 88 -2.09 -1.62 0.83
C GLY A 88 -1.97 -2.46 2.10
N ALA A 89 -0.79 -2.46 2.73
CA ALA A 89 -0.58 -3.16 4.00
C ALA A 89 -1.35 -2.48 5.15
N MET A 90 -1.35 -1.15 5.22
CA MET A 90 -2.15 -0.38 6.18
C MET A 90 -3.65 -0.63 6.01
N ILE A 91 -4.17 -0.54 4.77
CA ILE A 91 -5.59 -0.74 4.46
C ILE A 91 -6.02 -2.18 4.74
N GLY A 92 -5.22 -3.16 4.30
CA GLY A 92 -5.50 -4.57 4.57
C GLY A 92 -5.48 -4.89 6.06
N SER A 93 -4.50 -4.35 6.79
CA SER A 93 -4.44 -4.51 8.25
C SER A 93 -5.63 -3.85 8.95
N TYR A 94 -6.03 -2.64 8.53
CA TYR A 94 -7.19 -1.96 9.07
C TYR A 94 -8.49 -2.75 8.85
N ASN A 95 -8.69 -3.32 7.66
CA ASN A 95 -9.85 -4.16 7.38
C ASN A 95 -9.85 -5.44 8.23
N CYS A 96 -8.70 -6.09 8.41
CA CYS A 96 -8.60 -7.26 9.28
C CYS A 96 -8.85 -6.94 10.77
N LEU A 97 -8.43 -5.77 11.23
CA LEU A 97 -8.68 -5.30 12.60
C LEU A 97 -10.14 -4.85 12.81
N ARG A 98 -10.78 -4.34 11.76
CA ARG A 98 -12.18 -3.89 11.79
C ARG A 98 -13.17 -5.02 12.00
N VAL A 99 -12.90 -6.23 11.48
CA VAL A 99 -13.80 -7.39 11.65
C VAL A 99 -13.98 -7.79 13.12
N VAL A 100 -13.02 -7.47 13.99
CA VAL A 100 -13.16 -7.71 15.45
C VAL A 100 -14.10 -6.68 16.12
N ARG A 101 -14.51 -5.62 15.41
CA ARG A 101 -15.29 -4.50 15.96
C ARG A 101 -16.77 -4.51 15.56
N ASP A 102 -17.16 -5.27 14.54
CA ASP A 102 -18.56 -5.45 14.11
C ASP A 102 -19.17 -6.70 14.77
#